data_AF-A0A0H2RRB2-F1
#
_entry.id   AF-A0A0H2RRB2-F1
#
_cell.length_a   1.000
_cell.length_b   1.000
_cell.length_c   1.000
_cell.angle_alpha   90.00
_cell.angle_beta   90.00
_cell.angle_gamma   90.00
#
_symmetry.space_group_name_H-M   'P 1'
#
loop_
_entity.id
_entity.type
_entity.pdbx_description
1 polymer ?
#
loop_
_entity_poly.entity_id
_entity_poly.type
_entity_poly.pdbx_seq_one_letter_code
_entity_poly.pdbx_strand_id
1 'polypeptide(L)'
;GRGGCYTCRLRRKKCDEMSVDGSCLTCIRLRLQCLGFGPTWPEWMRDKITVDEVKKEMSIFMAKQGLVRGGPSSSLSTGDSS
;
A
#
# COMPACT_ATOMS: atom_id res chain seq x y z
N GLY A 1 -17.47 -1.88 8.08
CA GLY A 1 -16.67 -0.70 8.48
C GLY A 1 -15.57 -0.47 7.46
N ARG A 2 -15.01 0.75 7.38
CA ARG A 2 -13.75 1.03 6.67
C ARG A 2 -12.59 0.40 7.48
N GLY A 3 -12.58 -0.92 7.52
CA GLY A 3 -11.59 -1.69 8.25
C GLY A 3 -10.21 -1.60 7.58
N GLY A 4 -9.22 -2.16 8.26
CA GLY A 4 -7.83 -2.14 7.83
C GLY A 4 -6.96 -1.07 8.46
N CYS A 5 -5.65 -1.32 8.43
CA CYS A 5 -4.66 -0.36 8.90
C CYS A 5 -4.67 0.91 8.05
N TYR A 6 -4.18 2.02 8.60
CA TYR A 6 -4.14 3.30 7.89
C TYR A 6 -3.32 3.21 6.59
N THR A 7 -2.22 2.45 6.60
CA THR A 7 -1.35 2.20 5.43
C THR A 7 -2.10 1.54 4.27
N CYS A 8 -2.87 0.48 4.54
CA CYS A 8 -3.68 -0.20 3.52
C CYS A 8 -4.80 0.70 2.98
N ARG A 9 -5.44 1.47 3.87
CA ARG A 9 -6.47 2.45 3.49
C ARG A 9 -5.89 3.53 2.57
N LEU A 10 -4.74 4.12 2.91
CA LEU A 10 -4.05 5.13 2.11
C LEU A 10 -3.69 4.63 0.71
N ARG A 11 -3.22 3.38 0.62
CA ARG A 11 -2.85 2.73 -0.64
C ARG A 11 -4.02 2.14 -1.41
N ARG A 12 -5.24 2.20 -0.85
CA ARG A 12 -6.44 1.55 -1.38
C ARG A 12 -6.22 0.05 -1.69
N LYS A 13 -5.54 -0.66 -0.79
CA LYS A 13 -5.29 -2.11 -0.90
C LYS A 13 -6.04 -2.86 0.19
N LYS A 14 -6.41 -4.11 -0.08
CA LYS A 14 -7.03 -5.00 0.91
C LYS A 14 -6.10 -5.15 2.11
N CYS A 15 -6.64 -4.93 3.30
CA CYS A 15 -5.98 -5.24 4.56
C CYS A 15 -6.45 -6.63 5.01
N ASP A 16 -5.55 -7.42 5.59
CA ASP A 16 -5.87 -8.68 6.24
C ASP A 16 -6.42 -8.50 7.66
N GLU A 17 -6.30 -7.30 8.24
CA GLU A 17 -6.80 -6.94 9.57
C GLU A 17 -6.21 -7.76 10.74
N MET A 18 -5.19 -8.58 10.49
CA MET A 18 -4.49 -9.31 11.54
C MET A 18 -3.40 -8.44 12.15
N SER A 19 -3.60 -7.96 13.38
CA SER A 19 -2.61 -7.16 14.09
C SER A 19 -1.55 -8.05 14.74
N VAL A 20 -0.34 -8.01 14.20
CA VAL A 20 0.88 -8.61 14.77
C VAL A 20 1.85 -7.48 15.09
N ASP A 21 2.19 -7.30 16.37
CA ASP A 21 3.09 -6.24 16.85
C ASP A 21 2.71 -4.83 16.34
N GLY A 22 1.41 -4.54 16.30
CA GLY A 22 0.89 -3.25 15.82
C GLY A 22 0.85 -3.09 14.29
N SER A 23 1.23 -4.13 13.53
CA SER A 23 1.25 -4.13 12.07
C SER A 23 0.31 -5.17 11.47
N CYS A 24 -0.26 -4.90 10.30
CA CYS A 24 -0.96 -5.95 9.56
C CYS A 24 0.00 -6.90 8.83
N LEU A 25 -0.40 -8.16 8.60
CA LEU A 25 0.46 -9.13 7.90
C LEU A 25 0.78 -8.69 6.47
N THR A 26 -0.09 -7.93 5.82
CA THR A 26 0.14 -7.37 4.47
C THR A 26 1.24 -6.33 4.48
N CYS A 27 1.27 -5.44 5.47
CA CYS A 27 2.35 -4.47 5.62
C CYS A 27 3.67 -5.19 5.93
N ILE A 28 3.66 -6.17 6.83
CA ILE A 28 4.86 -6.96 7.18
C ILE A 28 5.43 -7.66 5.93
N ARG A 29 4.57 -8.38 5.18
CA ARG A 29 4.98 -9.10 3.96
C ARG A 29 5.52 -8.19 2.87
N LEU A 30 4.95 -6.99 2.72
CA LEU A 30 5.41 -5.99 1.76
C LEU A 30 6.58 -5.15 2.31
N ARG A 31 7.01 -5.39 3.55
CA ARG A 31 8.02 -4.60 4.29
C ARG A 31 7.69 -3.11 4.32
N LEU A 32 6.41 -2.78 4.37
CA LEU A 32 5.90 -1.42 4.44
C LEU A 32 5.67 -1.00 5.88
N GLN A 33 5.91 0.27 6.17
CA GLN A 33 5.54 0.86 7.46
C GLN A 33 4.03 0.78 7.66
N CYS A 34 3.61 0.00 8.65
CA CYS A 34 2.24 -0.01 9.11
C CYS A 34 2.04 1.13 10.09
N LEU A 35 1.12 2.04 9.78
CA LEU A 35 0.81 3.20 10.61
C LEU A 35 -0.19 2.83 11.74
N GLY A 36 -0.54 1.55 11.85
CA GLY A 36 -1.47 1.04 12.85
C GLY A 36 -2.94 1.06 12.40
N PHE A 37 -3.83 0.86 13.37
CA PHE A 37 -5.26 0.73 13.18
C PHE A 37 -6.03 1.80 13.97
N GLY A 38 -7.27 2.04 13.55
CA GLY A 38 -8.20 2.84 14.33
C GLY A 38 -9.40 3.33 13.52
N PRO A 39 -10.47 3.73 14.23
CA PRO A 39 -11.77 4.00 13.64
C PRO A 39 -11.80 5.31 12.82
N THR A 40 -10.98 6.29 13.21
CA THR A 40 -10.89 7.61 12.60
C THR A 40 -9.45 7.91 12.19
N TRP A 41 -9.28 8.80 11.22
CA TRP A 41 -7.95 9.24 10.82
C TRP A 41 -7.33 10.13 11.92
N PRO A 42 -6.05 9.90 12.29
CA PRO A 42 -5.31 10.81 13.17
C PRO A 42 -5.27 12.23 12.62
N GLU A 43 -5.06 13.21 13.49
CA GLU A 43 -5.02 14.63 13.11
C GLU A 43 -3.98 14.93 12.02
N TRP A 44 -2.76 14.42 12.17
CA TRP A 44 -1.68 14.58 11.18
C TRP A 44 -2.03 13.99 9.81
N MET A 45 -3.00 13.05 9.74
CA MET A 45 -3.46 12.44 8.49
C MET A 45 -4.67 13.17 7.88
N ARG A 46 -5.08 14.31 8.45
CA ARG A 46 -6.06 15.22 7.85
C ARG A 46 -5.40 16.22 6.92
N ASP A 47 -4.10 16.46 7.09
CA ASP A 47 -3.31 17.29 6.18
C ASP A 47 -3.00 16.53 4.89
N LYS A 48 -3.50 17.06 3.77
CA LYS A 48 -3.31 16.49 2.45
C LYS A 48 -1.83 16.46 2.03
N ILE A 49 -1.05 17.47 2.40
CA ILE A 49 0.37 17.57 2.01
C ILE A 49 1.14 16.44 2.68
N THR A 50 1.03 16.34 4.01
CA THR A 50 1.62 15.24 4.80
C THR A 50 1.20 13.86 4.26
N VAL A 51 -0.08 13.68 3.93
CA VAL A 51 -0.59 12.41 3.40
C VAL A 51 0.00 12.07 2.03
N ASP A 52 0.14 13.04 1.13
CA ASP A 52 0.66 12.79 -0.22
C ASP A 52 2.17 12.51 -0.19
N GLU A 53 2.92 13.13 0.73
CA GLU A 53 4.33 12.79 0.99
C GLU A 53 4.48 11.33 1.45
N VAL A 54 3.71 10.91 2.45
CA VAL A 54 3.73 9.52 2.97
C VAL A 54 3.39 8.51 1.87
N LYS A 55 2.40 8.80 1.01
CA LYS A 55 2.07 7.93 -0.14
C LYS A 55 3.21 7.86 -1.15
N LYS A 56 3.87 8.98 -1.42
CA LYS A 56 4.99 9.05 -2.37
C LYS A 56 6.15 8.21 -1.87
N GLU A 57 6.55 8.37 -0.61
CA GLU A 57 7.61 7.58 0.01
C GLU A 57 7.31 6.08 -0.07
N MET A 58 6.08 5.70 0.27
CA MET A 58 5.65 4.32 0.21
C MET A 58 5.65 3.74 -1.22
N SER A 59 5.29 4.56 -2.21
CA SER A 59 5.34 4.17 -3.63
C SER A 59 6.77 4.01 -4.13
N ILE A 60 7.67 4.91 -3.74
CA ILE A 60 9.12 4.83 -4.04
C ILE A 60 9.71 3.55 -3.43
N PHE A 61 9.38 3.25 -2.17
CA PHE A 61 9.86 2.04 -1.51
C PHE A 61 9.42 0.78 -2.28
N MET A 62 8.15 0.69 -2.66
CA MET A 62 7.65 -0.44 -3.43
C MET A 62 8.34 -0.61 -4.78
N ALA A 63 8.59 0.50 -5.49
CA ALA A 63 9.31 0.48 -6.76
C ALA A 63 10.75 -0.03 -6.57
N LYS A 64 11.45 0.45 -5.54
CA LYS A 64 12.81 -0.01 -5.19
C LYS A 64 12.88 -1.51 -4.86
N GLN A 65 11.83 -2.08 -4.28
CA GLN A 65 11.76 -3.51 -3.94
C GLN A 65 11.25 -4.40 -5.09
N GLY A 66 10.91 -3.84 -6.26
CA GLY A 66 10.29 -4.59 -7.35
C GLY A 66 8.89 -5.15 -7.01
N LEU A 67 8.23 -4.61 -5.98
CA LEU A 67 6.94 -5.09 -5.46
C LEU A 67 5.73 -4.39 -6.11
N VAL A 68 5.94 -3.61 -7.16
CA VAL A 68 4.86 -2.98 -7.94
C VAL A 68 4.20 -4.03 -8.82
N ARG A 69 3.15 -4.67 -8.29
CA ARG A 69 2.29 -5.54 -9.09
C ARG A 69 1.26 -4.67 -9.84
N GLY A 70 1.25 -4.76 -11.17
CA GLY A 70 0.27 -4.10 -12.03
C GLY A 70 0.73 -2.78 -12.67
N GLY A 71 2.01 -2.63 -13.03
CA GLY A 71 2.35 -1.77 -14.19
C GLY A 71 1.62 -2.28 -15.44
N PRO A 72 1.49 -1.48 -16.52
CA PRO A 72 0.84 -1.94 -17.75
C PRO A 72 1.42 -3.31 -18.08
N SER A 73 0.55 -4.32 -18.10
CA SER A 73 0.94 -5.64 -18.55
C SER A 73 1.62 -5.44 -19.90
N SER A 74 2.86 -5.87 -19.98
CA SER A 74 3.49 -6.22 -21.25
C SER A 74 2.73 -7.42 -21.82
N SER A 75 1.46 -7.23 -22.15
CA SER A 75 0.75 -7.98 -23.16
C SER A 75 1.25 -7.47 -24.50
N LEU A 76 2.56 -7.68 -24.76
CA LEU A 76 3.08 -7.82 -26.09
C LEU A 76 2.83 -9.28 -26.47
N SER A 77 1.60 -9.57 -26.86
CA SER A 77 1.28 -10.76 -27.62
C SER A 77 1.84 -10.56 -29.03
N THR A 78 3.15 -10.78 -29.20
CA THR A 78 3.71 -11.17 -30.51
C THR A 78 3.30 -12.60 -30.76
N GLY A 79 2.14 -12.76 -31.39
CA GLY A 79 1.75 -13.96 -32.11
C GLY A 79 1.77 -13.64 -33.60
N ASP A 80 2.97 -13.59 -34.18
CA ASP A 80 3.16 -13.80 -35.61
C ASP A 80 3.88 -15.15 -35.73
N SER A 81 3.17 -16.16 -36.23
CA SER A 81 3.71 -17.46 -36.55
C SER A 81 2.92 -18.01 -37.73
N SER A 82 3.51 -17.76 -38.91
CA SER A 82 3.39 -18.49 -40.18
C SER A 82 2.06 -18.47 -40.93
#